data_AF-A0A9J6FVR7-F1
#
_entry.id   AF-A0A9J6FVR7-F1
#
_cell.length_a   1.000
_cell.length_b   1.000
_cell.length_c   1.000
_cell.angle_alpha   90.00
_cell.angle_beta   90.00
_cell.angle_gamma   90.00
#
_symmetry.space_group_name_H-M   'P 1'
#
loop_
_entity.id
_entity.type
_entity.pdbx_description
1 polymer ?
#
loop_
_entity_poly.entity_id
_entity_poly.type
_entity_poly.pdbx_seq_one_letter_code
_entity_poly.pdbx_strand_id
1 'polypeptide(L)'
;MDGVIEQLLHRREAGTNGGGVLGTNVRLLHLVVLGARASAQQVAQAMRQVLPQGFRLDDKAQYALAFRIIDGDVGLPHNSFCTEPLPHGCLCVYASQPGLEYIRESPEKTLLANL
;
A
#
# COMPACT_ATOMS: atom_id res chain seq x y z
N MET A 1 -30.72 -22.06 24.94
CA MET A 1 -30.02 -20.76 24.91
C MET A 1 -28.85 -20.88 25.84
N ASP A 2 -27.58 -20.72 25.49
CA ASP A 2 -26.90 -20.24 24.29
C ASP A 2 -25.42 -20.64 24.45
N GLY A 3 -24.79 -21.17 23.41
CA GLY A 3 -23.36 -21.54 23.48
C GLY A 3 -22.88 -22.36 22.30
N VAL A 4 -23.78 -23.12 21.66
CA VAL A 4 -23.46 -23.92 20.48
C VAL A 4 -23.48 -23.08 19.18
N ILE A 5 -24.25 -21.98 19.16
CA ILE A 5 -24.41 -21.13 17.97
C ILE A 5 -23.16 -20.26 17.71
N GLU A 6 -22.48 -19.74 18.74
CA GLU A 6 -21.26 -18.93 18.53
C GLU A 6 -20.04 -19.73 18.08
N GLN A 7 -19.91 -20.99 18.48
CA GLN A 7 -18.86 -21.88 17.94
C GLN A 7 -19.11 -22.28 16.48
N LEU A 8 -20.35 -22.23 16.01
CA LEU A 8 -20.71 -22.53 14.63
C LEU A 8 -20.48 -21.34 13.68
N LEU A 9 -20.39 -20.10 14.19
CA LEU A 9 -19.94 -18.93 13.42
C LEU A 9 -18.42 -18.92 13.15
N HIS A 10 -17.64 -19.72 13.88
CA HIS A 10 -16.22 -19.93 13.56
C HIS A 10 -15.99 -21.08 12.55
N ARG A 11 -17.01 -21.93 12.28
CA ARG A 11 -16.82 -23.22 11.57
C ARG A 11 -17.55 -23.33 10.22
N ARG A 12 -18.41 -22.38 9.89
CA ARG A 12 -19.11 -22.23 8.61
C ARG A 12 -18.82 -20.77 8.24
N GLU A 13 -18.01 -20.41 7.25
CA GLU A 13 -18.31 -20.58 5.83
C GLU A 13 -17.01 -20.48 5.01
N ALA A 14 -16.30 -21.60 4.97
CA ALA A 14 -15.78 -22.07 3.71
C ALA A 14 -16.97 -22.37 2.78
N GLY A 15 -17.00 -21.72 1.61
CA GLY A 15 -17.95 -21.93 0.51
C GLY A 15 -18.17 -20.59 -0.20
N THR A 16 -17.93 -20.39 -1.49
CA THR A 16 -17.77 -21.31 -2.62
C THR A 16 -17.28 -20.42 -3.78
N ASN A 17 -16.20 -20.74 -4.49
CA ASN A 17 -16.23 -21.51 -5.74
C ASN A 17 -14.85 -22.08 -6.04
N GLY A 18 -14.82 -23.40 -6.29
CA GLY A 18 -13.63 -24.09 -6.79
C GLY A 18 -13.44 -23.93 -8.30
N GLY A 19 -12.23 -24.26 -8.76
CA GLY A 19 -11.96 -24.44 -10.18
C GLY A 19 -10.51 -24.27 -10.59
N GLY A 20 -9.57 -25.01 -9.99
CA GLY A 20 -8.27 -25.34 -10.60
C GLY A 20 -7.26 -24.20 -10.85
N VAL A 21 -6.01 -24.63 -11.00
CA VAL A 21 -4.89 -23.90 -11.63
C VAL A 21 -4.12 -22.91 -10.73
N LEU A 22 -2.93 -23.35 -10.27
CA LEU A 22 -1.78 -22.55 -9.81
C LEU A 22 -2.01 -21.58 -8.62
N GLY A 23 -2.00 -22.12 -7.40
CA GLY A 23 -2.11 -21.37 -6.16
C GLY A 23 -0.90 -20.48 -5.87
N THR A 24 -0.96 -19.22 -6.30
CA THR A 24 -0.13 -18.14 -5.76
C THR A 24 -1.00 -17.21 -4.94
N ASN A 25 -0.92 -17.29 -3.61
CA ASN A 25 -1.59 -16.37 -2.69
C ASN A 25 -0.84 -15.02 -2.74
N VAL A 26 -1.16 -14.19 -3.75
CA VAL A 26 -0.45 -12.92 -4.00
C VAL A 26 -0.87 -11.88 -2.95
N ARG A 27 0.07 -11.44 -2.11
CA ARG A 27 -0.14 -10.41 -1.10
C ARG A 27 0.08 -9.02 -1.70
N LEU A 28 -0.85 -8.10 -1.49
CA LEU A 28 -0.72 -6.71 -1.94
C LEU A 28 0.08 -5.91 -0.91
N LEU A 29 1.23 -5.38 -1.34
CA LEU A 29 2.03 -4.45 -0.57
C LEU A 29 1.64 -3.02 -0.95
N HIS A 30 0.75 -2.44 -0.15
CA HIS A 30 0.39 -1.03 -0.24
C HIS A 30 1.56 -0.13 0.15
N LEU A 31 2.11 0.61 -0.81
CA LEU A 31 3.20 1.57 -0.61
C LEU A 31 2.75 2.95 -1.07
N VAL A 32 2.94 3.96 -0.22
CA VAL A 32 2.79 5.36 -0.61
C VAL A 32 4.08 5.81 -1.28
N VAL A 33 3.99 6.49 -2.42
CA VAL A 33 5.13 7.10 -3.09
C VAL A 33 4.93 8.61 -3.05
N LEU A 34 5.73 9.27 -2.21
CA LEU A 34 5.71 10.71 -2.03
C LEU A 34 6.79 11.34 -2.90
N GLY A 35 6.44 12.36 -3.69
CA GLY A 35 7.45 13.08 -4.46
C GLY A 35 6.88 14.23 -5.26
N ALA A 36 7.62 15.32 -5.30
CA ALA A 36 7.20 16.54 -5.99
C ALA A 36 7.31 16.40 -7.52
N ARG A 37 6.45 17.12 -8.26
CA ARG A 37 6.53 17.35 -9.71
C ARG A 37 6.68 16.06 -10.53
N ALA A 38 5.77 15.11 -10.34
CA ALA A 38 5.73 13.82 -11.04
C ALA A 38 6.94 12.87 -10.82
N SER A 39 7.87 13.19 -9.90
CA SER A 39 9.00 12.31 -9.57
C SER A 39 8.51 10.97 -9.00
N ALA A 40 7.50 11.02 -8.13
CA ALA A 40 6.87 9.82 -7.58
C ALA A 40 6.22 8.93 -8.64
N GLN A 41 5.58 9.54 -9.64
CA GLN A 41 4.94 8.82 -10.73
C GLN A 41 5.96 8.10 -11.62
N GLN A 42 7.08 8.76 -11.93
CA GLN A 42 8.16 8.15 -12.71
C GLN A 42 8.77 6.93 -12.01
N VAL A 43 9.02 7.03 -10.69
CA VAL A 43 9.56 5.90 -9.92
C VAL A 43 8.55 4.77 -9.81
N ALA A 44 7.28 5.07 -9.54
CA ALA A 44 6.22 4.06 -9.49
C ALA A 44 6.07 3.34 -10.84
N GLN A 45 6.16 4.08 -11.96
CA GLN A 45 6.11 3.51 -13.30
C GLN A 45 7.33 2.63 -13.59
N ALA A 46 8.54 3.08 -13.25
CA ALA A 46 9.76 2.29 -13.40
C ALA A 46 9.69 0.99 -12.60
N MET A 47 9.22 1.04 -11.34
CA MET A 47 9.06 -0.15 -10.51
C MET A 47 8.01 -1.12 -11.08
N ARG A 48 6.89 -0.62 -11.63
CA ARG A 48 5.89 -1.46 -12.31
C ARG A 48 6.45 -2.13 -13.56
N GLN A 49 7.36 -1.47 -14.28
CA GLN A 49 8.02 -2.06 -15.46
C GLN A 49 9.01 -3.16 -15.08
N VAL A 50 9.72 -2.99 -13.96
CA VAL A 50 10.65 -4.01 -13.45
C VAL A 50 9.91 -5.20 -12.83
N LEU A 51 8.75 -4.96 -12.20
CA LEU A 51 7.99 -5.95 -11.43
C LEU A 51 6.51 -6.04 -11.89
N PRO A 52 6.23 -6.41 -13.15
CA PRO A 52 4.89 -6.32 -13.73
C PRO A 52 3.87 -7.31 -13.15
N GLN A 53 4.33 -8.46 -12.62
CA GLN A 53 3.46 -9.49 -12.02
C GLN A 53 3.72 -9.69 -10.52
N GLY A 54 4.40 -8.73 -9.89
CA GLY A 54 4.88 -8.85 -8.52
C GLY A 54 6.23 -9.57 -8.42
N PHE A 55 6.70 -9.71 -7.19
CA PHE A 55 7.98 -10.32 -6.85
C PHE A 55 7.80 -11.36 -5.73
N ARG A 56 8.70 -12.34 -5.67
CA ARG A 56 8.76 -13.28 -4.54
C ARG A 56 10.00 -12.91 -3.73
N LEU A 57 9.81 -12.59 -2.46
CA LEU A 57 10.93 -12.37 -1.54
C LEU A 57 11.52 -13.72 -1.08
N ASP A 58 10.67 -14.75 -1.02
CA ASP A 58 11.01 -16.14 -0.67
C ASP A 58 10.03 -17.12 -1.37
N ASP A 59 10.28 -18.43 -1.30
CA ASP A 59 9.38 -19.48 -1.82
C ASP A 59 7.96 -19.43 -1.22
N LYS A 60 7.78 -18.76 -0.09
CA LYS A 60 6.55 -18.80 0.73
C LYS A 60 5.44 -17.85 0.27
N ALA A 61 5.76 -16.76 -0.43
CA ALA A 61 4.74 -15.76 -0.81
C ALA A 61 5.13 -14.94 -2.04
N GLN A 62 4.14 -14.64 -2.87
CA GLN A 62 4.25 -13.68 -3.96
C GLN A 62 3.66 -12.34 -3.49
N TYR A 63 4.35 -11.24 -3.78
CA TYR A 63 3.93 -9.89 -3.43
C TYR A 63 3.68 -9.08 -4.68
N ALA A 64 2.55 -8.39 -4.74
CA ALA A 64 2.27 -7.39 -5.78
C ALA A 64 2.31 -5.99 -5.16
N LEU A 65 2.89 -5.03 -5.89
CA LEU A 65 3.09 -3.66 -5.41
C LEU A 65 1.86 -2.81 -5.75
N ALA A 66 1.19 -2.30 -4.73
CA ALA A 66 0.10 -1.34 -4.86
C ALA A 66 0.62 0.05 -4.50
N PHE A 67 0.99 0.83 -5.53
CA PHE A 67 1.50 2.19 -5.35
C PHE A 67 0.39 3.22 -5.25
N ARG A 68 0.42 4.05 -4.21
CA ARG A 68 -0.37 5.28 -4.11
C ARG A 68 0.55 6.48 -4.25
N ILE A 69 0.40 7.22 -5.33
CA ILE A 69 1.25 8.38 -5.62
C ILE A 69 0.65 9.60 -4.93
N ILE A 70 1.50 10.35 -4.24
CA ILE A 70 1.18 11.63 -3.64
C ILE A 70 2.19 12.65 -4.13
N ASP A 71 1.73 13.61 -4.91
CA ASP A 71 2.54 14.66 -5.53
C ASP A 71 2.08 16.08 -5.15
N GLY A 72 1.02 16.19 -4.34
CA GLY A 72 0.41 17.44 -3.87
C GLY A 72 0.47 17.63 -2.36
N ASP A 73 -0.24 18.64 -1.84
CA ASP A 73 -0.22 18.93 -0.40
C ASP A 73 -0.85 17.78 0.40
N VAL A 74 -0.06 17.17 1.29
CA VAL A 74 -0.46 16.08 2.19
C VAL A 74 -1.44 16.52 3.28
N GLY A 75 -1.61 17.83 3.48
CA GLY A 75 -2.65 18.38 4.35
C GLY A 75 -4.06 18.21 3.78
N LEU A 76 -4.21 17.90 2.49
CA LEU A 76 -5.51 17.64 1.88
C LEU A 76 -5.95 16.20 2.15
N PRO A 77 -7.24 15.96 2.50
CA PRO A 77 -7.73 14.63 2.85
C PRO A 77 -7.55 13.60 1.72
N HIS A 78 -7.54 14.04 0.46
CA HIS A 78 -7.26 13.16 -0.69
C HIS A 78 -5.79 12.68 -0.74
N ASN A 79 -4.86 13.44 -0.15
CA ASN A 79 -3.42 13.14 -0.05
C ASN A 79 -3.01 12.64 1.35
N SER A 80 -3.96 12.32 2.22
CA SER A 80 -3.64 11.77 3.55
C SER A 80 -2.85 10.47 3.40
N PHE A 81 -1.76 10.27 4.13
CA PHE A 81 -0.99 9.02 4.10
C PHE A 81 -1.80 7.83 4.62
N CYS A 82 -2.62 8.03 5.64
CA CYS A 82 -3.51 7.00 6.16
C CYS A 82 -4.81 6.98 5.35
N THR A 83 -4.89 6.05 4.41
CA THR A 83 -6.16 5.59 3.81
C THR A 83 -6.36 4.12 4.16
N GLU A 84 -7.60 3.65 4.21
CA GLU A 84 -7.85 2.21 4.25
C GLU A 84 -7.71 1.62 2.83
N PRO A 85 -6.91 0.55 2.63
CA PRO A 85 -6.08 -0.16 3.62
C PRO A 85 -4.80 0.60 3.98
N LEU A 86 -4.40 0.50 5.26
CA LEU A 86 -3.24 1.21 5.83
C LEU A 86 -1.98 0.93 4.99
N PRO A 87 -1.21 1.95 4.61
CA PRO A 87 0.02 1.72 3.86
C PRO A 87 1.03 0.95 4.72
N HIS A 88 1.68 -0.04 4.11
CA HIS A 88 2.76 -0.80 4.75
C HIS A 88 4.07 -0.01 4.82
N GLY A 89 4.21 1.01 3.98
CA GLY A 89 5.40 1.84 3.93
C GLY A 89 5.24 3.06 3.04
N CYS A 90 6.24 3.94 3.10
CA CYS A 90 6.31 5.17 2.32
C CYS A 90 7.68 5.24 1.61
N LEU A 91 7.67 5.55 0.32
CA LEU A 91 8.84 5.79 -0.51
C LEU A 91 8.89 7.28 -0.87
N CYS A 92 9.88 7.98 -0.32
CA CYS A 92 10.06 9.41 -0.57
C CYS A 92 11.08 9.62 -1.69
N VAL A 93 10.68 10.29 -2.77
CA VAL A 93 11.48 10.53 -3.97
C VAL A 93 11.71 12.02 -4.16
N TYR A 94 12.98 12.45 -4.19
CA TYR A 94 13.37 13.81 -4.53
C TYR A 94 14.41 13.80 -5.64
N ALA A 95 14.36 14.83 -6.49
CA ALA A 95 15.33 15.09 -7.54
C ALA A 95 15.89 16.52 -7.49
N SER A 96 15.46 17.31 -6.50
CA SER A 96 15.87 18.70 -6.32
C SER A 96 15.74 19.12 -4.86
N GLN A 97 16.45 20.18 -4.47
CA GLN A 97 16.38 20.73 -3.12
C GLN A 97 14.95 21.13 -2.69
N PRO A 98 14.13 21.80 -3.54
CA PRO A 98 12.73 22.05 -3.19
C PRO A 98 11.90 20.77 -2.97
N GLY A 99 12.23 19.69 -3.69
CA GLY A 99 11.58 18.39 -3.48
C GLY A 99 11.94 17.75 -2.14
N LEU A 100 13.18 17.96 -1.67
CA LEU A 100 13.61 17.50 -0.35
C LEU A 100 12.92 18.28 0.77
N GLU A 101 12.78 19.60 0.63
CA GLU A 101 12.04 20.44 1.59
C GLU A 101 10.58 19.99 1.70
N TYR A 102 9.92 19.77 0.56
CA TYR A 102 8.57 19.22 0.52
C TYR A 102 8.45 17.88 1.26
N ILE A 103 9.40 16.96 1.09
CA ILE A 103 9.42 15.67 1.80
C ILE A 103 9.66 15.83 3.29
N ARG A 104 10.35 16.89 3.75
CA ARG A 104 10.55 17.14 5.18
C ARG A 104 9.28 17.70 5.83
N GLU A 105 8.64 18.68 5.18
CA GLU A 105 7.44 19.33 5.71
C GLU A 105 6.20 18.42 5.67
N SER A 106 6.11 17.54 4.68
CA SER A 106 4.94 16.66 4.47
C SER A 106 4.67 15.69 5.64
N PRO A 107 5.61 14.84 6.08
CA PRO A 107 5.42 13.95 7.21
C PRO A 107 5.29 14.72 8.52
N GLU A 108 5.98 15.86 8.70
CA GLU A 108 5.79 16.71 9.88
C GLU A 108 4.33 17.15 10.00
N LYS A 109 3.71 17.63 8.91
CA LYS A 109 2.28 17.99 8.92
C LYS A 109 1.36 16.81 9.25
N THR A 110 1.63 15.62 8.72
CA THR A 110 0.78 14.44 8.97
C THR A 110 0.98 13.84 10.38
N LEU A 111 2.22 13.81 10.89
CA LEU A 111 2.51 13.31 12.23
C LEU A 111 2.06 14.31 13.31
N LEU A 112 2.26 15.61 13.10
CA LEU A 112 1.82 16.65 14.03
C LEU A 112 0.30 16.87 14.02
N ALA A 113 -0.39 16.58 12.91
CA ALA A 113 -1.85 16.64 12.88
C ALA A 113 -2.55 15.51 13.66
N ASN A 114 -1.81 14.47 14.07
CA ASN A 114 -2.31 13.36 14.87
C ASN A 114 -1.81 13.40 16.34
N LEU A 115 -1.17 14.48 16.77
CA LEU A 115 -0.78 14.76 18.16
C LEU A 115 -1.79 15.67 18.86
#